data_AF-B8MQB5-F1
#
_entry.id   AF-B8MQB5-F1
#
_cell.length_a   1.000
_cell.length_b   1.000
_cell.length_c   1.000
_cell.angle_alpha   90.00
_cell.angle_beta   90.00
_cell.angle_gamma   90.00
#
_symmetry.space_group_name_H-M   'P 1'
#
loop_
_entity.id
_entity.type
_entity.pdbx_description
1 polymer ?
#
loop_
_entity_poly.entity_id
_entity_poly.type
_entity_poly.pdbx_seq_one_letter_code
_entity_poly.pdbx_strand_id
1 'polypeptide(L)'
;MEYLQANPQRIKSWNAGMRLGRIGHRTSAFPFQKALELDPPVAEGAIAVVDVRGGRGQALEGIRQDYPDMKGRMILLDLPDVVTDATNNGSPQYIETAPASFFNPLPRGQELLENTKKYMDDYSRIAIADMVLADVGCLRDLAMQDINMMSLGGMERSESEWKELIASAGLVLNKIWYNQDGPKHAVVEAVLPAFKGHKLE
;
A
#
# COMPACT_ATOMS: atom_id res chain seq x y z
N MET A 1 -9.40 -6.91 15.33
CA MET A 1 -8.41 -5.89 15.78
C MET A 1 -8.73 -5.28 17.14
N GLU A 2 -10.01 -5.04 17.47
CA GLU A 2 -10.42 -4.49 18.79
C GLU A 2 -9.85 -5.26 19.99
N TYR A 3 -9.84 -6.60 19.91
CA TYR A 3 -9.23 -7.44 20.95
C TYR A 3 -7.73 -7.14 21.15
N LEU A 4 -6.95 -6.94 20.07
CA LEU A 4 -5.53 -6.62 20.21
C LEU A 4 -5.35 -5.23 20.83
N GLN A 5 -6.14 -4.24 20.40
CA GLN A 5 -6.10 -2.87 20.94
C GLN A 5 -6.43 -2.84 22.44
N ALA A 6 -7.37 -3.66 22.91
CA ALA A 6 -7.69 -3.81 24.33
C ALA A 6 -6.59 -4.49 25.17
N ASN A 7 -5.54 -5.05 24.53
CA ASN A 7 -4.47 -5.81 25.19
C ASN A 7 -3.08 -5.22 24.85
N PRO A 8 -2.57 -4.24 25.63
CA PRO A 8 -1.36 -3.48 25.29
C PRO A 8 -0.11 -4.32 24.98
N GLN A 9 0.12 -5.41 25.72
CA GLN A 9 1.26 -6.29 25.45
C GLN A 9 1.11 -7.06 24.13
N ARG A 10 -0.12 -7.44 23.77
CA ARG A 10 -0.40 -8.18 22.53
C ARG A 10 -0.29 -7.28 21.32
N ILE A 11 -0.85 -6.07 21.36
CA ILE A 11 -0.69 -5.11 20.24
C ILE A 11 0.77 -4.70 20.06
N LYS A 12 1.54 -4.56 21.16
CA LYS A 12 2.99 -4.32 21.07
C LYS A 12 3.72 -5.46 20.36
N SER A 13 3.41 -6.71 20.72
CA SER A 13 4.02 -7.91 20.11
C SER A 13 3.61 -8.06 18.64
N TRP A 14 2.34 -7.81 18.33
CA TRP A 14 1.82 -7.78 16.97
C TRP A 14 2.55 -6.74 16.11
N ASN A 15 2.64 -5.50 16.59
CA ASN A 15 3.34 -4.41 15.89
C ASN A 15 4.83 -4.71 15.69
N ALA A 16 5.48 -5.37 16.66
CA ALA A 16 6.87 -5.83 16.51
C ALA A 16 6.98 -6.91 15.42
N GLY A 17 6.07 -7.89 15.39
CA GLY A 17 6.02 -8.92 14.36
C GLY A 17 5.79 -8.35 12.95
N MET A 18 4.86 -7.41 12.81
CA MET A 18 4.60 -6.70 11.54
C MET A 18 5.84 -5.99 11.00
N ARG A 19 6.71 -5.49 11.89
CA ARG A 19 7.99 -4.85 11.52
C ARG A 19 9.10 -5.84 11.15
N LEU A 20 9.04 -7.06 11.68
CA LEU A 20 10.02 -8.11 11.36
C LEU A 20 9.77 -8.72 9.97
N GLY A 21 8.54 -8.68 9.48
CA GLY A 21 8.26 -8.94 8.07
C GLY A 21 9.13 -8.00 7.24
N ARG A 22 10.03 -8.54 6.42
CA ARG A 22 10.86 -7.74 5.52
C ARG A 22 9.97 -7.09 4.46
N ILE A 23 9.30 -6.00 4.83
CA ILE A 23 8.53 -5.12 3.93
C ILE A 23 9.46 -4.44 2.93
N GLY A 24 10.77 -4.41 3.18
CA GLY A 24 11.79 -3.74 2.37
C GLY A 24 11.90 -4.15 0.90
N HIS A 25 11.10 -5.12 0.41
CA HIS A 25 10.97 -5.43 -1.01
C HIS A 25 9.53 -5.36 -1.54
N ARG A 26 8.54 -4.97 -0.75
CA ARG A 26 7.13 -5.01 -1.22
C ARG A 26 6.83 -3.93 -2.26
N THR A 27 7.50 -2.79 -2.18
CA THR A 27 7.34 -1.66 -3.10
C THR A 27 8.37 -1.65 -4.22
N SER A 28 9.48 -2.39 -4.10
CA SER A 28 10.57 -2.38 -5.09
C SER A 28 10.17 -2.88 -6.47
N ALA A 29 9.08 -3.68 -6.57
CA ALA A 29 8.56 -4.12 -7.86
C ALA A 29 7.99 -2.97 -8.70
N PHE A 30 7.51 -1.89 -8.06
CA PHE A 30 6.91 -0.77 -8.77
C PHE A 30 7.97 0.31 -9.07
N PRO A 31 8.07 0.79 -10.33
CA PRO A 31 9.11 1.74 -10.72
C PRO A 31 8.72 3.18 -10.35
N PHE A 32 8.75 3.52 -9.05
CA PHE A 32 8.33 4.82 -8.52
C PHE A 32 9.00 6.00 -9.23
N GLN A 33 10.31 5.95 -9.45
CA GLN A 33 11.02 7.03 -10.14
C GLN A 33 10.48 7.27 -11.55
N LYS A 34 10.32 6.22 -12.38
CA LYS A 34 9.76 6.36 -13.73
C LYS A 34 8.33 6.90 -13.69
N ALA A 35 7.50 6.39 -12.78
CA ALA A 35 6.11 6.84 -12.63
C ALA A 35 6.04 8.35 -12.39
N LEU A 36 6.88 8.87 -11.50
CA LEU A 36 6.86 10.28 -11.09
C LEU A 36 7.61 11.20 -12.06
N GLU A 37 8.51 10.66 -12.88
CA GLU A 37 9.17 11.41 -13.96
C GLU A 37 8.29 11.55 -15.22
N LEU A 38 7.44 10.56 -15.50
CA LEU A 38 6.66 10.50 -16.74
C LEU A 38 5.26 11.09 -16.57
N ASP A 39 4.59 10.91 -15.42
CA ASP A 39 3.15 11.17 -15.30
C ASP A 39 2.79 12.46 -14.56
N PRO A 40 2.48 13.53 -15.30
CA PRO A 40 3.45 14.60 -15.58
C PRO A 40 4.56 14.75 -14.53
N PRO A 41 5.78 15.17 -14.90
CA PRO A 41 6.89 15.28 -13.95
C PRO A 41 6.47 15.99 -12.66
N VAL A 42 6.55 15.27 -11.54
CA VAL A 42 6.10 15.80 -10.25
C VAL A 42 6.96 17.02 -9.91
N ALA A 43 6.32 18.19 -9.85
CA ALA A 43 6.98 19.41 -9.44
C ALA A 43 7.45 19.30 -7.97
N GLU A 44 8.51 20.03 -7.59
CA GLU A 44 9.13 19.92 -6.26
C GLU A 44 8.14 20.06 -5.08
N GLY A 45 7.08 20.86 -5.25
CA GLY A 45 6.03 21.07 -4.23
C GLY A 45 4.79 20.19 -4.36
N ALA A 46 4.71 19.35 -5.41
CA ALA A 46 3.58 18.46 -5.63
C ALA A 46 3.68 17.20 -4.75
N ILE A 47 2.55 16.51 -4.56
CA ILE A 47 2.48 15.28 -3.78
C ILE A 47 2.94 14.14 -4.66
N ALA A 48 4.02 13.46 -4.27
CA ALA A 48 4.56 12.33 -5.01
C ALA A 48 3.95 11.00 -4.55
N VAL A 49 3.86 10.79 -3.23
CA VAL A 49 3.39 9.53 -2.65
C VAL A 49 2.56 9.82 -1.39
N VAL A 50 1.42 9.14 -1.28
CA VAL A 50 0.61 9.10 -0.06
C VAL A 50 0.52 7.66 0.42
N ASP A 51 1.06 7.38 1.61
CA ASP A 51 1.00 6.07 2.25
C ASP A 51 -0.25 5.97 3.12
N VAL A 52 -1.31 5.38 2.55
CA VAL A 52 -2.63 5.25 3.17
C VAL A 52 -2.62 4.08 4.16
N ARG A 53 -2.91 4.38 5.43
CA ARG A 53 -2.72 3.47 6.57
C ARG A 53 -1.28 3.00 6.72
N GLY A 54 -0.33 3.90 6.49
CA GLY A 54 1.11 3.63 6.47
C GLY A 54 1.74 3.31 7.83
N GLY A 55 0.99 3.40 8.94
CA GLY A 55 1.49 3.13 10.28
C GLY A 55 2.55 4.16 10.68
N ARG A 56 3.83 3.73 10.72
CA ARG A 56 4.96 4.64 11.04
C ARG A 56 5.75 5.09 9.82
N GLY A 57 5.25 4.84 8.60
CA GLY A 57 5.88 5.34 7.37
C GLY A 57 7.04 4.47 6.85
N GLN A 58 7.17 3.22 7.29
CA GLN A 58 8.26 2.33 6.85
C GLN A 58 8.30 2.11 5.33
N ALA A 59 7.15 2.17 4.64
CA ALA A 59 7.11 2.06 3.18
C ALA A 59 7.69 3.32 2.51
N LEU A 60 7.33 4.51 3.03
CA LEU A 60 7.89 5.78 2.56
C LEU A 60 9.41 5.87 2.80
N GLU A 61 9.89 5.40 3.95
CA GLU A 61 11.33 5.31 4.20
C GLU A 61 12.04 4.39 3.19
N GLY A 62 11.47 3.21 2.92
CA GLY A 62 12.00 2.29 1.91
C GLY A 62 12.02 2.91 0.51
N ILE A 63 10.92 3.53 0.08
CA ILE A 63 10.85 4.24 -1.21
C ILE A 63 11.92 5.33 -1.28
N ARG A 64 12.13 6.12 -0.21
CA ARG A 64 13.16 7.15 -0.20
C ARG A 64 14.58 6.58 -0.27
N GLN A 65 14.83 5.43 0.35
CA GLN A 65 16.13 4.75 0.28
C GLN A 65 16.41 4.20 -1.12
N ASP A 66 15.41 3.59 -1.75
CA ASP A 66 15.52 3.02 -3.10
C ASP A 66 15.59 4.10 -4.19
N TYR A 67 14.92 5.25 -3.95
CA TYR A 67 14.80 6.36 -4.90
C TYR A 67 15.16 7.71 -4.23
N PRO A 68 16.45 7.93 -3.89
CA PRO A 68 16.87 9.11 -3.12
C PRO A 68 16.66 10.44 -3.85
N ASP A 69 16.74 10.43 -5.18
CA ASP A 69 16.58 11.61 -6.05
C ASP A 69 15.13 11.90 -6.44
N MET A 70 14.18 11.10 -5.93
CA MET A 70 12.75 11.28 -6.19
C MET A 70 12.27 12.64 -5.66
N LYS A 71 11.65 13.41 -6.55
CA LYS A 71 11.08 14.73 -6.24
C LYS A 71 9.70 14.62 -5.63
N GLY A 72 9.28 15.70 -4.97
CA GLY A 72 7.95 15.86 -4.42
C GLY A 72 7.79 15.34 -3.00
N ARG A 73 6.61 15.60 -2.45
CA ARG A 73 6.28 15.40 -1.04
C ARG A 73 5.81 13.97 -0.79
N MET A 74 6.19 13.42 0.36
CA MET A 74 5.78 12.10 0.84
C MET A 74 4.89 12.27 2.06
N ILE A 75 3.66 11.76 1.99
CA ILE A 75 2.64 11.97 3.02
C ILE A 75 2.30 10.62 3.66
N LEU A 76 2.48 10.50 4.97
CA LEU A 76 1.93 9.42 5.79
C LEU A 76 0.50 9.77 6.19
N LEU A 77 -0.47 8.99 5.73
CA LEU A 77 -1.89 9.19 6.04
C LEU A 77 -2.40 8.04 6.91
N ASP A 78 -2.78 8.32 8.16
CA ASP A 78 -3.28 7.31 9.10
C ASP A 78 -4.21 7.92 10.16
N LEU A 79 -4.70 7.12 11.10
CA LEU A 79 -5.52 7.59 12.23
C LEU A 79 -4.76 8.65 13.06
N PRO A 80 -5.48 9.59 13.71
CA PRO A 80 -4.84 10.65 14.50
C PRO A 80 -3.88 10.15 15.59
N ASP A 81 -4.22 9.07 16.28
CA ASP A 81 -3.39 8.44 17.31
C ASP A 81 -2.16 7.75 16.71
N VAL A 82 -2.30 7.10 15.55
CA VAL A 82 -1.18 6.49 14.82
C VAL A 82 -0.22 7.55 14.30
N VAL A 83 -0.72 8.65 13.72
CA VAL A 83 0.09 9.79 13.28
C VAL A 83 0.84 10.42 14.47
N THR A 84 0.17 10.56 15.61
CA THR A 84 0.79 11.06 16.84
C THR A 84 1.91 10.13 17.31
N ASP A 85 1.68 8.81 17.32
CA ASP A 85 2.68 7.81 17.66
C ASP A 85 3.87 7.81 16.68
N ALA A 86 3.63 7.91 15.37
CA ALA A 86 4.69 8.00 14.37
C ALA A 86 5.57 9.24 14.56
N THR A 87 4.94 10.40 14.80
CA THR A 87 5.65 11.67 15.04
C THR A 87 6.50 11.61 16.31
N ASN A 88 5.96 11.05 17.39
CA ASN A 88 6.66 10.94 18.68
C ASN A 88 7.79 9.89 18.68
N ASN A 89 7.73 8.90 17.79
CA ASN A 89 8.69 7.79 17.74
C ASN A 89 9.62 7.84 16.53
N GLY A 90 9.91 9.05 16.02
CA GLY A 90 11.04 9.28 15.11
C GLY A 90 10.75 9.08 13.63
N SER A 91 9.51 9.30 13.18
CA SER A 91 9.24 9.48 11.74
C SER A 91 10.17 10.57 11.18
N PRO A 92 10.88 10.34 10.06
CA PRO A 92 11.76 11.34 9.47
C PRO A 92 11.05 12.67 9.17
N GLN A 93 11.75 13.79 9.33
CA GLN A 93 11.19 15.13 9.12
C GLN A 93 10.73 15.41 7.67
N TYR A 94 11.23 14.64 6.70
CA TYR A 94 10.83 14.77 5.29
C TYR A 94 9.50 14.06 4.96
N ILE A 95 8.96 13.27 5.90
CA ILE A 95 7.63 12.65 5.77
C ILE A 95 6.63 13.57 6.45
N GLU A 96 5.74 14.13 5.64
CA GLU A 96 4.61 14.89 6.15
C GLU A 96 3.54 13.94 6.68
N THR A 97 2.84 14.33 7.75
CA THR A 97 1.79 13.51 8.33
C THR A 97 0.41 14.13 8.13
N ALA A 98 -0.57 13.32 7.78
CA ALA A 98 -1.94 13.73 7.53
C ALA A 98 -2.92 12.80 8.27
N PRO A 99 -3.57 13.25 9.36
CA PRO A 99 -4.55 12.42 10.06
C PRO A 99 -5.83 12.25 9.23
N ALA A 100 -6.32 11.02 9.11
CA ALA A 100 -7.56 10.68 8.42
C ALA A 100 -8.26 9.50 9.08
N SER A 101 -9.59 9.42 8.95
CA SER A 101 -10.41 8.38 9.63
C SER A 101 -11.44 7.73 8.71
N PHE A 102 -11.39 7.92 7.39
CA PHE A 102 -12.35 7.33 6.44
C PHE A 102 -12.25 5.79 6.34
N PHE A 103 -11.30 5.19 7.05
CA PHE A 103 -11.09 3.75 7.18
C PHE A 103 -11.32 3.25 8.62
N ASN A 104 -12.08 4.01 9.44
CA ASN A 104 -12.48 3.61 10.78
C ASN A 104 -14.02 3.58 10.92
N PRO A 105 -14.66 2.42 11.18
CA PRO A 105 -14.04 1.08 11.32
C PRO A 105 -13.40 0.61 10.00
N LEU A 106 -12.53 -0.41 10.06
CA LEU A 106 -11.85 -0.94 8.88
C LEU A 106 -12.88 -1.32 7.80
N PRO A 107 -12.93 -0.62 6.66
CA PRO A 107 -13.88 -0.89 5.60
C PRO A 107 -13.51 -2.18 4.85
N ARG A 108 -14.45 -2.67 4.04
CA ARG A 108 -14.12 -3.70 3.04
C ARG A 108 -13.15 -3.11 2.01
N GLY A 109 -12.38 -3.98 1.35
CA GLY A 109 -11.40 -3.56 0.35
C GLY A 109 -11.98 -2.63 -0.73
N GLN A 110 -13.21 -2.93 -1.20
CA GLN A 110 -13.89 -2.10 -2.21
C GLN A 110 -14.12 -0.67 -1.71
N GLU A 111 -14.68 -0.52 -0.52
CA GLU A 111 -14.97 0.79 0.07
C GLU A 111 -13.69 1.58 0.35
N LEU A 112 -12.59 0.91 0.74
CA LEU A 112 -11.29 1.56 0.88
C LEU A 112 -10.79 2.13 -0.46
N LEU A 113 -10.91 1.36 -1.54
CA LEU A 113 -10.54 1.80 -2.88
C LEU A 113 -11.45 2.94 -3.37
N GLU A 114 -12.76 2.85 -3.14
CA GLU A 114 -13.72 3.91 -3.50
C GLU A 114 -13.45 5.21 -2.74
N ASN A 115 -13.10 5.13 -1.45
CA ASN A 115 -12.74 6.30 -0.66
C ASN A 115 -11.42 6.91 -1.11
N THR A 116 -10.42 6.08 -1.43
CA THR A 116 -9.12 6.54 -1.96
C THR A 116 -9.29 7.20 -3.35
N LYS A 117 -10.13 6.60 -4.20
CA LYS A 117 -10.45 7.10 -5.56
C LYS A 117 -10.94 8.55 -5.57
N LYS A 118 -11.62 9.01 -4.51
CA LYS A 118 -12.13 10.40 -4.39
C LYS A 118 -11.02 11.46 -4.40
N TYR A 119 -9.78 11.06 -4.13
CA TYR A 119 -8.61 11.95 -4.09
C TYR A 119 -7.71 11.79 -5.33
N MET A 120 -8.12 10.96 -6.29
CA MET A 120 -7.37 10.75 -7.53
C MET A 120 -7.74 11.77 -8.59
N ASP A 121 -6.74 12.18 -9.36
CA ASP A 121 -6.91 12.81 -10.66
C ASP A 121 -6.60 11.83 -11.81
N ASP A 122 -6.69 12.32 -13.05
CA ASP A 122 -6.46 11.50 -14.25
C ASP A 122 -5.01 10.98 -14.39
N TYR A 123 -4.07 11.41 -13.56
CA TYR A 123 -2.67 10.94 -13.55
C TYR A 123 -2.31 10.12 -12.30
N SER A 124 -3.23 10.02 -11.35
CA SER A 124 -3.03 9.29 -10.10
C SER A 124 -3.03 7.78 -10.32
N ARG A 125 -2.19 7.08 -9.57
CA ARG A 125 -2.09 5.63 -9.52
C ARG A 125 -2.31 5.15 -8.08
N ILE A 126 -3.03 4.05 -7.90
CA ILE A 126 -3.07 3.31 -6.64
C ILE A 126 -2.11 2.13 -6.77
N ALA A 127 -1.12 2.06 -5.88
CA ALA A 127 -0.17 0.96 -5.79
C ALA A 127 -0.48 0.13 -4.53
N ILE A 128 -1.00 -1.08 -4.70
CA ILE A 128 -1.33 -1.99 -3.60
C ILE A 128 -0.20 -3.02 -3.47
N ALA A 129 0.62 -2.89 -2.43
CA ALA A 129 1.76 -3.78 -2.20
C ALA A 129 1.35 -4.98 -1.34
N ASP A 130 1.01 -6.09 -1.98
CA ASP A 130 0.47 -7.27 -1.30
C ASP A 130 0.82 -8.59 -2.01
N MET A 131 0.29 -9.72 -1.52
CA MET A 131 0.42 -11.00 -2.20
C MET A 131 -0.53 -11.12 -3.39
N VAL A 132 -0.03 -11.74 -4.45
CA VAL A 132 -0.84 -12.14 -5.60
C VAL A 132 -0.67 -13.65 -5.81
N LEU A 133 -1.74 -14.39 -5.53
CA LEU A 133 -1.76 -15.85 -5.65
C LEU A 133 -2.07 -16.25 -7.10
N ALA A 134 -1.62 -17.44 -7.48
CA ALA A 134 -2.05 -18.03 -8.75
C ALA A 134 -3.49 -18.54 -8.63
N ASP A 135 -4.33 -18.33 -9.64
CA ASP A 135 -5.72 -18.80 -9.65
C ASP A 135 -5.81 -20.33 -9.50
N VAL A 136 -4.86 -21.06 -10.08
CA VAL A 136 -4.76 -22.53 -10.00
C VAL A 136 -3.31 -22.91 -9.75
N GLY A 137 -3.08 -23.93 -8.92
CA GLY A 137 -1.73 -24.44 -8.63
C GLY A 137 -0.90 -23.49 -7.76
N CYS A 138 -1.55 -22.74 -6.85
CA CYS A 138 -0.87 -21.91 -5.88
C CYS A 138 0.13 -22.72 -5.03
N LEU A 139 1.28 -22.12 -4.71
CA LEU A 139 2.30 -22.76 -3.90
C LEU A 139 1.78 -22.98 -2.47
N ARG A 140 2.16 -24.10 -1.88
CA ARG A 140 1.72 -24.50 -0.53
C ARG A 140 1.90 -23.39 0.50
N ASP A 141 3.05 -22.74 0.53
CA ASP A 141 3.37 -21.71 1.53
C ASP A 141 2.45 -20.49 1.44
N LEU A 142 2.07 -20.12 0.22
CA LEU A 142 1.14 -19.02 -0.04
C LEU A 142 -0.29 -19.41 0.35
N ALA A 143 -0.71 -20.64 0.07
CA ALA A 143 -1.99 -21.16 0.52
C ALA A 143 -2.07 -21.26 2.06
N MET A 144 -0.96 -21.64 2.73
CA MET A 144 -0.89 -21.65 4.19
C MET A 144 -0.96 -20.23 4.77
N GLN A 145 -0.38 -19.23 4.08
CA GLN A 145 -0.51 -17.84 4.47
C GLN A 145 -1.95 -17.35 4.40
N ASP A 146 -2.69 -17.71 3.35
CA ASP A 146 -4.14 -17.42 3.25
C ASP A 146 -4.95 -18.04 4.39
N ILE A 147 -4.63 -19.27 4.80
CA ILE A 147 -5.25 -19.90 5.97
C ILE A 147 -4.99 -19.08 7.25
N ASN A 148 -3.80 -18.52 7.41
CA ASN A 148 -3.53 -17.62 8.54
C ASN A 148 -4.36 -16.33 8.43
N MET A 149 -4.52 -15.77 7.23
CA MET A 149 -5.35 -14.59 7.01
C MET A 149 -6.83 -14.83 7.31
N MET A 150 -7.36 -16.02 6.97
CA MET A 150 -8.73 -16.41 7.32
C MET A 150 -8.99 -16.34 8.84
N SER A 151 -8.00 -16.69 9.67
CA SER A 151 -8.13 -16.60 11.14
C SER A 151 -8.30 -15.16 11.66
N LEU A 152 -7.91 -14.17 10.85
CA LEU A 152 -8.04 -12.74 11.13
C LEU A 152 -9.26 -12.10 10.45
N GLY A 153 -10.07 -12.90 9.74
CA GLY A 153 -11.17 -12.43 8.90
C GLY A 153 -10.70 -11.77 7.59
N GLY A 154 -9.45 -12.00 7.20
CA GLY A 154 -8.88 -11.58 5.93
C GLY A 154 -8.83 -12.71 4.91
N MET A 155 -8.31 -12.39 3.73
CA MET A 155 -7.97 -13.34 2.68
C MET A 155 -6.81 -12.77 1.86
N GLU A 156 -5.93 -13.64 1.40
CA GLU A 156 -5.07 -13.35 0.26
C GLU A 156 -5.88 -13.46 -1.04
N ARG A 157 -5.43 -12.80 -2.10
CA ARG A 157 -6.18 -12.75 -3.37
C ARG A 157 -5.35 -13.26 -4.54
N SER A 158 -6.02 -13.98 -5.42
CA SER A 158 -5.55 -14.33 -6.75
C SER A 158 -5.61 -13.14 -7.72
N GLU A 159 -4.98 -13.29 -8.89
CA GLU A 159 -5.03 -12.27 -9.95
C GLU A 159 -6.46 -11.93 -10.37
N SER A 160 -7.31 -12.95 -10.55
CA SER A 160 -8.72 -12.75 -10.91
C SER A 160 -9.49 -12.00 -9.82
N GLU A 161 -9.31 -12.37 -8.55
CA GLU A 161 -9.96 -11.69 -7.42
C GLU A 161 -9.48 -10.24 -7.24
N TRP A 162 -8.19 -9.96 -7.48
CA TRP A 162 -7.67 -8.58 -7.51
C TRP A 162 -8.33 -7.76 -8.63
N LYS A 163 -8.44 -8.34 -9.83
CA LYS A 163 -9.11 -7.69 -10.97
C LYS A 163 -10.58 -7.39 -10.66
N GLU A 164 -11.29 -8.34 -10.07
CA GLU A 164 -12.70 -8.18 -9.67
C GLU A 164 -12.88 -7.11 -8.59
N LEU A 165 -12.03 -7.10 -7.56
CA LEU A 165 -12.06 -6.10 -6.49
C LEU A 165 -11.81 -4.68 -7.03
N ILE A 166 -10.81 -4.53 -7.90
CA ILE A 166 -10.49 -3.24 -8.51
C ILE A 166 -11.65 -2.75 -9.38
N ALA A 167 -12.21 -3.66 -10.21
CA ALA A 167 -13.35 -3.34 -11.05
C ALA A 167 -14.59 -2.96 -10.24
N SER A 168 -14.85 -3.63 -9.11
CA SER A 168 -16.02 -3.34 -8.26
C SER A 168 -15.95 -1.94 -7.64
N ALA A 169 -14.75 -1.40 -7.41
CA ALA A 169 -14.54 -0.01 -6.98
C ALA A 169 -14.60 1.02 -8.15
N GLY A 170 -14.87 0.58 -9.38
CA GLY A 170 -14.91 1.44 -10.57
C GLY A 170 -13.53 1.95 -11.01
N LEU A 171 -12.48 1.17 -10.72
CA LEU A 171 -11.11 1.38 -11.17
C LEU A 171 -10.75 0.35 -12.24
N VAL A 172 -9.60 0.53 -12.88
CA VAL A 172 -9.04 -0.42 -13.86
C VAL A 172 -7.73 -0.97 -13.33
N LEU A 173 -7.59 -2.30 -13.33
CA LEU A 173 -6.30 -2.95 -13.10
C LEU A 173 -5.37 -2.64 -14.27
N ASN A 174 -4.32 -1.85 -14.03
CA ASN A 174 -3.37 -1.43 -15.06
C ASN A 174 -2.28 -2.47 -15.29
N LYS A 175 -1.61 -2.92 -14.22
CA LYS A 175 -0.53 -3.92 -14.27
C LYS A 175 -0.32 -4.54 -12.89
N ILE A 176 0.19 -5.78 -12.87
CA ILE A 176 0.71 -6.40 -11.65
C ILE A 176 2.23 -6.48 -11.79
N TRP A 177 2.94 -5.89 -10.84
CA TRP A 177 4.38 -5.80 -10.80
C TRP A 177 4.92 -6.84 -9.83
N TYR A 178 5.45 -7.95 -10.34
CA TYR A 178 6.00 -9.02 -9.50
C TYR A 178 7.45 -8.73 -9.13
N ASN A 179 7.80 -8.93 -7.86
CA ASN A 179 9.22 -8.94 -7.47
C ASN A 179 9.95 -10.12 -8.12
N GLN A 180 11.19 -9.89 -8.54
CA GLN A 180 12.03 -10.92 -9.16
C GLN A 180 12.68 -11.86 -8.12
N ASP A 181 12.86 -11.38 -6.89
CA ASP A 181 13.51 -12.12 -5.81
C ASP A 181 12.54 -12.37 -4.63
N GLY A 182 12.12 -13.62 -4.44
CA GLY A 182 11.41 -14.04 -3.23
C GLY A 182 9.87 -14.11 -3.33
N PRO A 183 9.19 -14.46 -2.22
CA PRO A 183 7.84 -15.04 -2.26
C PRO A 183 6.81 -14.02 -2.73
N LYS A 184 6.47 -14.04 -4.02
CA LYS A 184 5.30 -13.46 -4.74
C LYS A 184 4.64 -12.19 -4.17
N HIS A 185 5.39 -11.33 -3.48
CA HIS A 185 4.98 -9.98 -3.20
C HIS A 185 4.96 -9.24 -4.53
N ALA A 186 3.84 -8.60 -4.82
CA ALA A 186 3.66 -7.82 -6.01
C ALA A 186 3.08 -6.46 -5.65
N VAL A 187 3.20 -5.53 -6.58
CA VAL A 187 2.42 -4.29 -6.55
C VAL A 187 1.32 -4.41 -7.57
N VAL A 188 0.08 -4.40 -7.11
CA VAL A 188 -1.12 -4.35 -7.95
C VAL A 188 -1.41 -2.87 -8.22
N GLU A 189 -1.27 -2.47 -9.48
CA GLU A 189 -1.47 -1.09 -9.91
C GLU A 189 -2.89 -0.90 -10.45
N ALA A 190 -3.63 0.03 -9.84
CA ALA A 190 -4.96 0.42 -10.27
C ALA A 190 -5.02 1.91 -10.63
N VAL A 191 -5.81 2.24 -11.65
CA VAL A 191 -5.96 3.60 -12.17
C VAL A 191 -7.42 3.94 -12.45
N LEU A 192 -7.74 5.23 -12.63
CA LEU A 192 -9.05 5.65 -13.10
C LEU A 192 -9.32 5.13 -14.52
N PRO A 193 -10.60 4.89 -14.91
CA PRO A 193 -10.92 4.54 -16.29
C PRO A 193 -10.46 5.59 -17.33
N ALA A 194 -10.37 6.86 -16.92
CA ALA A 194 -9.93 7.98 -17.74
C ALA A 194 -8.43 8.30 -17.59
N PHE A 195 -7.63 7.36 -17.09
CA PHE A 195 -6.21 7.55 -16.82
C PHE A 195 -5.41 8.05 -18.04
N LYS A 196 -4.61 9.09 -17.83
CA LYS A 196 -3.82 9.82 -18.85
C LYS A 196 -2.31 9.68 -18.68
N GLY A 197 -1.85 9.00 -17.63
CA GLY A 197 -0.43 8.72 -17.48
C GLY A 197 0.07 7.69 -18.49
N HIS A 198 1.39 7.57 -18.56
CA HIS A 198 2.13 6.68 -19.43
C HIS A 198 1.89 5.22 -19.10
N LYS A 199 2.20 4.34 -20.04
CA LYS A 199 2.35 2.92 -19.71
C LYS A 199 3.77 2.72 -19.21
N LEU A 200 3.89 2.28 -17.97
CA LEU A 200 5.19 2.00 -17.36
C LEU A 200 5.66 0.60 -17.81
N GLU A 201 6.92 0.53 -18.23
CA GLU A 201 7.61 -0.71 -18.60
C GLU A 201 8.49 -1.24 -17.47
#